data_AF-A0A4V6ALG1-F1
#
_entry.id   AF-A0A4V6ALG1-F1
#
_cell.length_a   1.000
_cell.length_b   1.000
_cell.length_c   1.000
_cell.angle_alpha   90.00
_cell.angle_beta   90.00
_cell.angle_gamma   90.00
#
_symmetry.space_group_name_H-M   'P 1'
#
loop_
_entity.id
_entity.type
_entity.pdbx_description
1 polymer ?
#
loop_
_entity_poly.entity_id
_entity_poly.type
_entity_poly.pdbx_seq_one_letter_code
_entity_poly.pdbx_strand_id
1 'polypeptide(L)'
;MMSQDLKFNYKTKYLKSILILGIMYVILGVLYIFLIEESNFLTVLIFFGFISLIYVYLWKSRGYVFLNDKGIYINRLWSRHIAWNDFKGLRYYNHAIKLLYKNKSINIDKNFLSEKDVLILEKEMKKRLHNK
;
A
#
# COMPACT_ATOMS: atom_id res chain seq x y z
N MET A 1 -13.26 20.15 20.12
CA MET A 1 -13.35 18.69 20.25
C MET A 1 -12.10 18.10 19.61
N MET A 2 -11.13 17.66 20.42
CA MET A 2 -9.84 17.14 19.94
C MET A 2 -10.12 15.87 19.14
N SER A 3 -9.85 15.85 17.83
CA SER A 3 -10.13 14.66 17.03
C SER A 3 -9.04 13.63 17.30
N GLN A 4 -9.42 12.37 17.54
CA GLN A 4 -8.43 11.32 17.74
C GLN A 4 -7.65 11.08 16.44
N ASP A 5 -6.34 10.98 16.57
CA ASP A 5 -5.45 10.58 15.49
C ASP A 5 -5.64 9.10 15.17
N LEU A 6 -5.96 8.79 13.92
CA LEU A 6 -6.31 7.43 13.48
C LEU A 6 -5.38 6.97 12.38
N LYS A 7 -4.77 5.80 12.56
CA LYS A 7 -3.87 5.18 11.58
C LYS A 7 -4.43 3.85 11.09
N PHE A 8 -4.63 3.73 9.78
CA PHE A 8 -5.09 2.53 9.11
C PHE A 8 -3.97 1.95 8.25
N ASN A 9 -3.48 0.76 8.62
CA ASN A 9 -2.38 0.10 7.93
C ASN A 9 -2.88 -0.78 6.80
N TYR A 10 -2.11 -0.86 5.72
CA TYR A 10 -2.50 -1.65 4.56
C TYR A 10 -2.20 -3.15 4.80
N LYS A 11 -3.14 -4.01 4.41
CA LYS A 11 -3.01 -5.45 4.38
C LYS A 11 -1.91 -5.85 3.39
N THR A 12 -1.00 -6.69 3.85
CA THR A 12 0.14 -7.19 3.06
C THR A 12 -0.15 -8.54 2.41
N LYS A 13 -1.41 -8.79 1.98
CA LYS A 13 -1.86 -10.13 1.51
C LYS A 13 -1.04 -10.63 0.30
N TYR A 14 -0.73 -9.75 -0.65
CA TYR A 14 0.02 -10.10 -1.87
C TYR A 14 1.54 -10.20 -1.67
N LEU A 15 2.06 -9.67 -0.56
CA LEU A 15 3.50 -9.69 -0.29
C LEU A 15 4.02 -11.07 0.08
N LYS A 16 3.17 -11.92 0.65
CA LYS A 16 3.54 -13.30 1.01
C LYS A 16 3.81 -14.15 -0.24
N SER A 17 2.95 -14.08 -1.25
CA SER A 17 3.10 -14.85 -2.49
C SER A 17 4.35 -14.42 -3.28
N ILE A 18 4.62 -13.12 -3.35
CA ILE A 18 5.82 -12.60 -4.03
C ILE A 18 7.09 -12.97 -3.25
N LEU A 19 7.06 -12.96 -1.92
CA LEU A 19 8.18 -13.44 -1.09
C LEU A 19 8.48 -14.92 -1.36
N ILE A 20 7.44 -15.77 -1.40
CA ILE A 20 7.58 -17.21 -1.66
C ILE A 20 8.18 -17.44 -3.05
N LEU A 21 7.68 -16.74 -4.08
CA LEU A 21 8.24 -16.82 -5.43
C LEU A 21 9.69 -16.37 -5.46
N GLY A 22 10.03 -15.26 -4.79
CA GLY A 22 11.39 -14.76 -4.72
C GLY A 22 12.36 -15.73 -4.05
N ILE A 23 11.96 -16.34 -2.93
CA ILE A 23 12.73 -17.39 -2.27
C ILE A 23 12.92 -18.59 -3.21
N MET A 24 11.86 -19.01 -3.91
CA MET A 24 11.93 -20.13 -4.85
C MET A 24 12.90 -19.87 -6.00
N TYR A 25 12.92 -18.65 -6.55
CA TYR A 25 13.88 -18.23 -7.58
C TYR A 25 15.33 -18.25 -7.09
N VAL A 26 15.58 -17.79 -5.85
CA VAL A 26 16.92 -17.84 -5.25
C VAL A 26 17.37 -19.30 -5.05
N ILE A 27 16.49 -20.17 -4.56
CA ILE A 27 16.79 -21.60 -4.37
C ILE A 27 17.09 -22.27 -5.72
N LEU A 28 16.28 -22.03 -6.75
CA LEU A 28 16.52 -22.55 -8.10
C LEU A 28 17.83 -22.02 -8.69
N GLY A 29 18.12 -20.74 -8.49
CA GLY A 29 19.40 -20.14 -8.87
C GLY A 29 20.58 -20.86 -8.21
N VAL A 30 20.54 -21.08 -6.88
CA VAL A 30 21.59 -21.80 -6.15
C VAL A 30 21.73 -23.25 -6.59
N LEU A 31 20.62 -23.99 -6.77
CA LEU A 31 20.66 -25.38 -7.25
C LEU A 31 21.25 -25.49 -8.66
N TYR A 32 20.98 -24.50 -9.52
CA TYR A 32 21.50 -24.47 -10.89
C TYR A 32 23.03 -24.26 -10.93
N ILE A 33 23.62 -23.54 -9.96
CA ILE A 33 25.10 -23.41 -9.81
C ILE A 33 25.77 -24.78 -9.70
N PHE A 34 25.11 -25.72 -9.02
CA PHE A 34 25.66 -27.07 -8.81
C PHE A 34 25.44 -28.03 -9.97
N LEU A 35 24.60 -27.68 -10.96
CA LEU A 35 24.15 -28.60 -12.01
C LEU A 35 24.64 -28.23 -13.42
N ILE A 36 24.82 -26.94 -13.75
CA ILE A 36 25.11 -26.49 -15.12
C ILE A 36 26.07 -25.29 -15.08
N GLU A 37 27.21 -25.37 -15.79
CA GLU A 37 28.24 -24.32 -15.86
C GLU A 37 27.85 -23.08 -16.71
N GLU A 38 26.63 -23.01 -17.23
CA GLU A 38 26.18 -21.86 -18.02
C GLU A 38 25.89 -20.64 -17.13
N SER A 39 26.81 -19.69 -17.17
CA SER A 39 26.83 -18.48 -16.32
C SER A 39 25.71 -17.46 -16.63
N ASN A 40 25.22 -17.42 -17.86
CA ASN A 40 24.27 -16.38 -18.30
C ASN A 40 22.84 -16.62 -17.79
N PHE A 41 22.33 -17.85 -17.85
CA PHE A 41 20.98 -18.17 -17.37
C PHE A 41 20.85 -18.03 -15.84
N LEU A 42 21.92 -18.40 -15.14
CA LEU A 42 22.07 -18.26 -13.70
C LEU A 42 21.95 -16.80 -13.22
N THR A 43 22.64 -15.89 -13.93
CA THR A 43 22.67 -14.47 -13.60
C THR A 43 21.27 -13.85 -13.70
N VAL A 44 20.48 -14.26 -14.70
CA VAL A 44 19.10 -13.78 -14.89
C VAL A 44 18.18 -14.27 -13.77
N LEU A 45 18.26 -15.53 -13.37
CA LEU A 45 17.43 -16.09 -12.29
C LEU A 45 17.71 -15.41 -10.93
N ILE A 46 18.99 -15.22 -10.60
CA ILE A 46 19.39 -14.54 -9.36
C ILE A 46 18.95 -13.08 -9.37
N PHE A 47 19.08 -12.39 -10.51
CA PHE A 47 18.64 -11.01 -10.67
C PHE A 47 17.13 -10.84 -10.43
N PHE A 48 16.30 -11.70 -11.02
CA PHE A 48 14.85 -11.70 -10.76
C PHE A 48 14.50 -12.05 -9.31
N GLY A 49 15.21 -13.01 -8.71
CA GLY A 49 15.11 -13.34 -7.28
C GLY A 49 15.37 -12.11 -6.39
N PHE A 50 16.48 -11.40 -6.63
CA PHE A 50 16.82 -10.19 -5.89
C PHE A 50 15.82 -9.05 -6.09
N ILE A 51 15.38 -8.80 -7.33
CA ILE A 51 14.36 -7.78 -7.62
C ILE A 51 13.07 -8.06 -6.85
N SER A 52 12.62 -9.32 -6.83
CA SER A 52 11.40 -9.68 -6.12
C SER A 52 11.53 -9.50 -4.60
N LEU A 53 12.70 -9.79 -4.02
CA LEU A 53 12.98 -9.56 -2.60
C LEU A 53 13.04 -8.07 -2.26
N ILE A 54 13.71 -7.26 -3.08
CA ILE A 54 13.76 -5.79 -2.93
C ILE A 54 12.34 -5.22 -3.03
N TYR A 55 11.55 -5.68 -3.99
CA TYR A 55 10.17 -5.26 -4.16
C TYR A 55 9.32 -5.56 -2.92
N VAL A 56 9.44 -6.78 -2.37
CA VAL A 56 8.76 -7.16 -1.13
C VAL A 56 9.22 -6.31 0.06
N TYR A 57 10.52 -6.09 0.20
CA TYR A 57 11.07 -5.28 1.29
C TYR A 57 10.55 -3.83 1.25
N LEU A 58 10.53 -3.21 0.07
CA LEU A 58 10.02 -1.85 -0.11
C LEU A 58 8.50 -1.76 0.11
N TRP A 59 7.72 -2.77 -0.30
CA TRP A 59 6.26 -2.73 -0.15
C TRP A 59 5.76 -3.15 1.25
N LYS A 60 6.51 -3.97 1.99
CA LYS A 60 6.11 -4.46 3.32
C LYS A 60 5.93 -3.35 4.36
N SER A 61 6.49 -2.15 4.13
CA SER A 61 6.65 -1.13 5.16
C SER A 61 5.76 0.13 5.02
N ARG A 62 5.11 0.43 3.88
CA ARG A 62 4.79 1.85 3.59
C ARG A 62 3.33 2.24 3.37
N GLY A 63 2.40 1.29 3.22
CA GLY A 63 0.98 1.60 2.99
C GLY A 63 0.24 1.96 4.28
N TYR A 64 -0.11 3.23 4.49
CA TYR A 64 -1.05 3.64 5.55
C TYR A 64 -1.88 4.86 5.15
N VAL A 65 -3.08 4.96 5.73
CA VAL A 65 -3.87 6.20 5.74
C VAL A 65 -3.91 6.69 7.18
N PHE A 66 -3.52 7.93 7.40
CA PHE A 66 -3.49 8.56 8.71
C PHE A 66 -4.37 9.81 8.69
N LEU A 67 -5.28 9.89 9.64
CA LEU A 67 -6.19 11.01 9.84
C LEU A 67 -5.77 11.73 11.12
N ASN A 68 -5.49 13.02 11.02
CA ASN A 68 -5.22 13.88 12.17
C ASN A 68 -5.93 15.22 12.03
N ASP A 69 -5.76 16.12 12.99
CA ASP A 69 -6.37 17.46 12.95
C ASP A 69 -5.93 18.31 11.74
N LYS A 70 -4.75 18.05 11.17
CA LYS A 70 -4.21 18.81 10.04
C LYS A 70 -4.75 18.34 8.69
N GLY A 71 -5.04 17.05 8.54
CA GLY A 71 -5.47 16.50 7.27
C GLY A 71 -5.46 14.98 7.18
N ILE A 72 -5.48 14.52 5.94
CA ILE A 72 -5.41 13.11 5.53
C ILE A 72 -4.01 12.88 4.95
N TYR A 73 -3.24 11.99 5.58
CA TYR A 73 -1.94 11.54 5.10
C TYR A 73 -2.09 10.14 4.50
N ILE A 74 -1.65 9.98 3.26
CA ILE A 74 -1.67 8.70 2.57
C ILE A 74 -0.24 8.38 2.20
N ASN A 75 0.30 7.36 2.85
CA ASN A 75 1.58 6.79 2.47
C ASN A 75 1.31 5.50 1.70
N ARG A 76 1.90 5.37 0.50
CA ARG A 76 1.69 4.20 -0.36
C ARG A 76 2.97 3.95 -1.13
N LEU A 77 3.05 4.46 -2.35
CA LEU A 77 4.28 4.51 -3.15
C LEU A 77 4.94 5.89 -3.01
N TRP A 78 4.13 6.93 -2.91
CA TRP A 78 4.53 8.33 -2.70
C TRP A 78 3.66 8.89 -1.58
N SER A 79 4.26 9.57 -0.62
CA SER A 79 3.52 10.21 0.46
C SER A 79 2.71 11.39 -0.09
N ARG A 80 1.44 11.47 0.30
CA ARG A 80 0.58 12.60 -0.04
C ARG A 80 -0.13 13.08 1.19
N HIS A 81 -0.15 14.40 1.37
CA HIS A 81 -0.91 15.07 2.41
C HIS A 81 -2.03 15.89 1.78
N ILE A 82 -3.23 15.77 2.34
CA ILE A 82 -4.42 16.51 1.93
C ILE A 82 -4.90 17.26 3.18
N ALA A 83 -4.77 18.58 3.18
CA ALA A 83 -5.32 19.40 4.26
C ALA A 83 -6.86 19.29 4.27
N TRP A 84 -7.48 19.31 5.45
CA TRP A 84 -8.94 19.24 5.53
C TRP A 84 -9.62 20.36 4.75
N ASN A 85 -9.06 21.57 4.74
CA ASN A 85 -9.58 22.72 3.99
C ASN A 85 -9.73 22.42 2.49
N ASP A 86 -8.82 21.64 1.92
CA ASP A 86 -8.78 21.29 0.51
C ASP A 86 -9.67 20.11 0.14
N PHE A 87 -10.09 19.35 1.15
CA PHE A 87 -10.92 18.18 1.01
C PHE A 87 -12.36 18.58 0.67
N LYS A 88 -12.85 18.08 -0.48
CA LYS A 88 -14.19 18.37 -1.02
C LYS A 88 -15.19 17.26 -0.74
N GLY A 89 -14.74 16.01 -0.62
CA GLY A 89 -15.63 14.89 -0.35
C GLY A 89 -15.12 13.53 -0.78
N LEU A 90 -16.02 12.55 -0.72
CA LEU A 90 -15.79 11.13 -0.98
C LEU A 90 -16.67 10.66 -2.13
N ARG A 91 -16.13 9.79 -2.98
CA ARG A 91 -16.91 8.97 -3.91
C ARG A 91 -16.61 7.49 -3.66
N TYR A 92 -17.65 6.68 -3.71
CA TYR A 92 -17.56 5.25 -3.46
C TYR A 92 -17.61 4.48 -4.76
N TYR A 93 -16.67 3.55 -4.91
CA TYR A 93 -16.65 2.53 -5.94
C TYR A 93 -16.61 1.15 -5.26
N ASN A 94 -16.99 0.10 -5.98
CA ASN A 94 -17.03 -1.26 -5.43
C ASN A 94 -15.69 -1.67 -4.78
N HIS A 95 -14.56 -1.31 -5.39
CA HIS A 95 -13.23 -1.69 -4.93
C HIS A 95 -12.41 -0.53 -4.34
N ALA A 96 -12.94 0.70 -4.30
CA ALA A 96 -12.14 1.87 -3.89
C ALA A 96 -12.96 3.00 -3.27
N ILE A 97 -12.32 3.78 -2.40
CA ILE A 97 -12.78 5.08 -1.91
C ILE A 97 -11.97 6.15 -2.63
N LYS A 98 -12.65 7.01 -3.37
CA LYS A 98 -12.04 8.13 -4.08
C LYS A 98 -12.19 9.41 -3.26
N LEU A 99 -11.06 9.96 -2.83
CA LEU A 99 -10.96 11.24 -2.13
C LEU A 99 -10.87 12.36 -3.15
N LEU A 100 -11.74 13.36 -3.05
CA LEU A 100 -11.76 14.55 -3.91
C LEU A 100 -11.14 15.73 -3.14
N TYR A 101 -10.13 16.38 -3.72
CA TYR A 101 -9.44 17.52 -3.10
C TYR A 101 -8.89 18.49 -4.14
N LYS A 102 -9.02 19.81 -3.98
CA LYS A 102 -8.40 20.82 -4.89
C LYS A 102 -8.43 20.46 -6.41
N ASN A 103 -9.56 19.94 -6.91
CA ASN A 103 -9.77 19.45 -8.29
C ASN A 103 -8.96 18.21 -8.71
N LYS A 104 -8.25 17.58 -7.79
CA LYS A 104 -7.57 16.29 -7.93
C LYS A 104 -8.34 15.21 -7.18
N SER A 105 -7.94 13.96 -7.42
CA SER A 105 -8.49 12.82 -6.71
C SER A 105 -7.45 11.76 -6.40
N ILE A 106 -7.61 11.09 -5.28
CA ILE A 106 -6.82 9.92 -4.87
C ILE A 106 -7.73 8.75 -4.58
N ASN A 107 -7.34 7.57 -5.05
CA ASN A 107 -8.05 6.33 -4.77
C ASN A 107 -7.35 5.57 -3.64
N ILE A 108 -8.10 5.26 -2.60
CA ILE A 108 -7.76 4.29 -1.56
C ILE A 108 -8.49 3.00 -1.95
N ASP A 109 -7.75 1.97 -2.31
CA ASP A 109 -8.34 0.68 -2.67
C ASP A 109 -8.73 -0.09 -1.39
N LYS A 110 -10.00 -0.51 -1.33
CA LYS A 110 -10.61 -1.14 -0.16
C LYS A 110 -9.98 -2.50 0.15
N ASN A 111 -9.42 -3.18 -0.84
CA ASN A 111 -8.77 -4.48 -0.66
C ASN A 111 -7.51 -4.37 0.21
N PHE A 112 -6.93 -3.17 0.31
CA PHE A 112 -5.79 -2.92 1.17
C PHE A 112 -6.17 -2.66 2.62
N LEU A 113 -7.43 -2.42 2.96
CA LEU A 113 -7.85 -2.19 4.35
C LEU A 113 -8.67 -3.38 4.87
N SER A 114 -8.78 -3.52 6.19
CA SER A 114 -9.79 -4.43 6.75
C SER A 114 -11.18 -3.84 6.55
N GLU A 115 -12.21 -4.68 6.42
CA GLU A 115 -13.59 -4.19 6.26
C GLU A 115 -13.99 -3.30 7.44
N LYS A 116 -13.54 -3.67 8.64
CA LYS A 116 -13.68 -2.86 9.86
C LYS A 116 -12.98 -1.50 9.72
N ASP A 117 -11.74 -1.48 9.24
CA ASP A 117 -10.98 -0.24 9.03
C ASP A 117 -11.61 0.66 7.98
N VAL A 118 -12.15 0.08 6.91
CA VAL A 118 -12.90 0.80 5.87
C VAL A 118 -14.11 1.50 6.49
N LEU A 119 -14.91 0.77 7.28
CA LEU A 119 -16.10 1.34 7.94
C LEU A 119 -15.73 2.49 8.90
N ILE A 120 -14.67 2.33 9.70
CA ILE A 120 -14.22 3.37 10.64
C ILE A 120 -13.71 4.60 9.87
N LEU A 121 -12.88 4.39 8.85
CA LEU A 121 -12.36 5.45 7.98
C LEU A 121 -13.50 6.25 7.36
N GLU A 122 -14.51 5.57 6.80
CA GLU A 122 -15.67 6.19 6.18
C GLU A 122 -16.47 7.02 7.18
N LYS A 123 -16.73 6.47 8.37
CA LYS A 123 -17.48 7.16 9.43
C LYS A 123 -16.76 8.44 9.86
N GLU A 124 -15.46 8.38 10.08
CA GLU A 124 -14.66 9.51 10.54
C GLU A 124 -14.50 10.59 9.47
N MET A 125 -14.27 10.22 8.21
CA MET A 125 -14.20 11.20 7.13
C MET A 125 -15.55 11.90 6.91
N LYS A 126 -16.68 11.19 6.99
CA LYS A 126 -18.02 11.80 6.90
C LYS A 126 -18.28 12.77 8.05
N LYS A 127 -17.95 12.37 9.28
CA LYS A 127 -18.10 13.22 10.48
C LYS A 127 -17.33 14.52 10.34
N ARG A 128 -16.07 14.46 9.88
CA ARG A 128 -15.23 15.64 9.69
C ARG A 128 -15.67 16.52 8.51
N LEU A 129 -16.32 15.94 7.51
CA LEU A 129 -16.91 16.69 6.41
C LEU A 129 -18.14 17.50 6.86
N HIS A 130 -18.99 16.93 7.72
CA HIS A 130 -20.19 17.59 8.24
C HIS A 130 -19.91 18.66 9.30
N ASN A 131 -18.79 18.55 10.03
CA ASN A 131 -18.38 19.51 11.06
C ASN A 131 -17.54 20.68 10.49
N LYS A 132 -17.53 20.85 9.17
CA LYS A 132 -16.73 21.84 8.45
C LYS A 132 -17.66 22.90 7.86
#